data_AF-A0ABD3R8I4-F1
#
_entry.id   AF-A0ABD3R8I4-F1
#
_cell.length_a   1.000
_cell.length_b   1.000
_cell.length_c   1.000
_cell.angle_alpha   90.00
_cell.angle_beta   90.00
_cell.angle_gamma   90.00
#
_symmetry.space_group_name_H-M   'P 1'
#
loop_
_entity.id
_entity.type
_entity.pdbx_description
1 polymer ?
#
loop_
_entity_poly.entity_id
_entity_poly.type
_entity_poly.pdbx_seq_one_letter_code
_entity_poly.pdbx_strand_id
1 'polypeptide(L)'
;MPDASFWFVWIFLTVCLVFLCLSDFTLRYRRSCRRHTNDDNEEEICYDVLPMERRLELDELRSTAILRRLSRFTLVLKVGNMLKKLGDTEPSPSMDDDIAVWDEEGQSKASDVETVVVTPDNLVHSKSSYFIDEDDSEYTHLLIPRPGRTTPDIIGQGLDDSCNRKTKRITLFSLKPIRTTKVGQDVTNRKMEKAEADIVKDLVTETRPVPIYCAVCLTRYEVSNRVCWSSNSECSHVFHEDCMLHWLVVLGRKRSVGKRFSKNPSERKLLEFDLTCPCCRQDFISRDVVLGTDENV
;
A
#
# COMPACT_ATOMS: atom_id res chain seq x y z
N MET A 1 42.59 13.38 -41.92
CA MET A 1 42.23 12.81 -40.60
C MET A 1 42.17 13.97 -39.63
N PRO A 2 41.06 14.20 -38.91
CA PRO A 2 41.02 15.26 -37.91
C PRO A 2 42.03 14.94 -36.80
N ASP A 3 42.87 15.91 -36.46
CA ASP A 3 43.88 15.77 -35.42
C ASP A 3 43.21 15.43 -34.08
N ALA A 4 43.79 14.47 -33.35
CA ALA A 4 43.28 14.02 -32.06
C ALA A 4 43.08 15.17 -31.05
N SER A 5 43.82 16.27 -31.22
CA SER A 5 43.69 17.50 -30.44
C SER A 5 42.30 18.15 -30.53
N PHE A 6 41.60 18.02 -31.66
CA PHE A 6 40.27 18.61 -31.86
C PHE A 6 39.20 17.93 -30.98
N TRP A 7 39.32 16.61 -30.77
CA TRP A 7 38.41 15.84 -29.93
C TRP A 7 38.55 16.19 -28.45
N PHE A 8 39.78 16.41 -27.97
CA PHE A 8 40.01 16.79 -26.58
C PHE A 8 39.42 18.17 -26.25
N VAL A 9 39.55 19.14 -27.15
CA VAL A 9 38.97 20.48 -26.95
C VAL A 9 37.45 20.42 -26.88
N TRP A 10 36.81 19.60 -27.72
CA TRP A 10 35.36 19.46 -27.75
C TRP A 10 34.81 18.78 -26.48
N ILE A 11 35.46 17.72 -26.00
CA ILE A 11 35.10 17.06 -24.74
C ILE A 11 35.28 18.01 -23.55
N PHE A 12 36.37 18.78 -23.52
CA PHE A 12 36.61 19.71 -22.42
C PHE A 12 35.56 20.83 -22.39
N LEU A 13 35.17 21.36 -23.56
CA LEU A 13 34.11 22.36 -23.68
C LEU A 13 32.74 21.82 -23.25
N THR A 14 32.37 20.60 -23.63
CA THR A 14 31.08 20.02 -23.22
C THR A 14 31.05 19.75 -21.72
N VAL A 15 32.13 19.21 -21.14
CA VAL A 15 32.25 19.02 -19.68
C VAL A 15 32.18 20.36 -18.96
N CYS A 16 32.91 21.39 -19.43
CA CYS A 16 32.84 22.74 -18.85
C CYS A 16 31.42 23.34 -18.93
N LEU A 17 30.73 23.21 -20.07
CA LEU A 17 29.36 23.72 -20.21
C LEU A 17 28.39 22.99 -19.27
N VAL A 18 28.52 21.67 -19.11
CA VAL A 18 27.72 20.90 -18.14
C VAL A 18 28.00 21.38 -16.72
N PHE A 19 29.27 21.56 -16.33
CA PHE A 19 29.64 22.08 -15.02
C PHE A 19 29.10 23.51 -14.77
N LEU A 20 29.20 24.40 -15.76
CA LEU A 20 28.68 25.76 -15.65
C LEU A 20 27.14 25.76 -15.51
N CYS A 21 26.43 24.94 -16.30
CA CYS A 21 24.98 24.79 -16.16
C CYS A 21 24.57 24.21 -14.80
N LEU A 22 25.28 23.22 -14.28
CA LEU A 22 25.03 22.66 -12.94
C LEU A 22 25.33 23.67 -11.83
N SER A 23 26.38 24.48 -11.99
CA SER A 23 26.75 25.53 -11.04
C SER A 23 25.70 26.66 -11.01
N ASP A 24 25.18 27.10 -12.16
CA ASP A 24 24.14 28.12 -12.21
C ASP A 24 22.79 27.57 -11.69
N PHE A 25 22.50 26.28 -11.94
CA PHE A 25 21.32 25.62 -11.38
C PHE A 25 21.38 25.56 -9.85
N THR A 26 22.52 25.18 -9.26
CA THR A 26 22.69 25.16 -7.79
C THR A 26 22.67 26.56 -7.17
N LEU A 27 23.22 27.56 -7.86
CA LEU A 27 23.16 28.97 -7.43
C LEU A 27 21.76 29.56 -7.50
N ARG A 28 20.99 29.28 -8.57
CA ARG A 28 19.58 29.69 -8.69
C ARG A 28 18.71 28.99 -7.66
N TYR A 29 18.95 27.70 -7.40
CA TYR A 29 18.28 26.96 -6.33
C TYR A 29 18.51 27.63 -4.96
N ARG A 30 19.77 27.93 -4.62
CA ARG A 30 20.13 28.63 -3.38
C ARG A 30 19.53 30.04 -3.29
N ARG A 31 19.50 30.80 -4.38
CA ARG A 31 18.90 32.15 -4.39
C ARG A 31 17.38 32.12 -4.25
N SER A 32 16.71 31.12 -4.84
CA SER A 32 15.26 30.94 -4.68
C SER A 32 14.87 30.66 -3.24
N CYS A 33 15.68 29.88 -2.50
CA CYS A 33 15.44 29.62 -1.08
C CYS A 33 15.59 30.86 -0.18
N ARG A 34 16.42 31.85 -0.58
CA ARG A 34 16.81 32.98 0.29
C ARG A 34 15.87 34.19 0.25
N ARG A 35 15.00 34.34 -0.76
CA ARG A 35 14.19 35.57 -0.92
C ARG A 35 12.92 35.66 -0.08
N HIS A 36 12.55 34.63 0.68
CA HIS A 36 11.27 34.59 1.41
C HIS A 36 11.44 34.49 2.95
N THR A 37 12.30 35.30 3.56
CA THR A 37 12.54 35.29 5.02
C THR A 37 12.16 36.59 5.73
N ASN A 38 11.26 37.40 5.18
CA ASN A 38 10.87 38.69 5.78
C ASN A 38 9.48 38.69 6.42
N ASP A 39 8.91 37.52 6.71
CA ASP A 39 7.64 37.44 7.42
C ASP A 39 7.91 36.73 8.76
N ASP A 40 7.58 37.39 9.88
CA ASP A 40 7.83 36.96 11.26
C ASP A 40 7.04 35.70 11.69
N ASN A 41 6.57 34.92 10.72
CA ASN A 41 5.89 33.65 10.94
C ASN A 41 6.94 32.54 11.09
N GLU A 42 6.89 31.90 12.27
CA GLU A 42 7.54 30.64 12.67
C GLU A 42 8.55 30.04 11.67
N GLU A 43 9.82 29.97 12.05
CA GLU A 43 10.95 29.44 11.26
C GLU A 43 10.61 28.22 10.39
N GLU A 44 10.15 28.47 9.16
CA GLU A 44 9.87 27.40 8.21
C GLU A 44 11.18 26.99 7.52
N ILE A 45 11.57 25.72 7.68
CA ILE A 45 12.83 25.21 7.13
C ILE A 45 12.53 24.34 5.91
N CYS A 46 13.33 24.51 4.85
CA CYS A 46 13.23 23.75 3.61
C CYS A 46 13.61 22.27 3.84
N TYR A 47 12.81 21.33 3.34
CA TYR A 47 12.97 19.89 3.57
C TYR A 47 14.38 19.36 3.27
N ASP A 48 15.01 19.81 2.18
CA ASP A 48 16.34 19.32 1.76
C ASP A 48 17.48 19.80 2.66
N VAL A 49 17.24 20.84 3.46
CA VAL A 49 18.21 21.42 4.39
C VAL A 49 17.99 20.91 5.81
N LEU A 50 16.89 20.19 6.05
CA LEU A 50 16.60 19.61 7.36
C LEU A 50 17.66 18.56 7.73
N PRO A 51 18.02 18.47 9.03
CA PRO A 51 18.86 17.38 9.53
C PRO A 51 18.19 16.03 9.26
N MET A 52 18.99 14.97 9.18
CA MET A 52 18.51 13.63 8.82
C MET A 52 17.43 13.13 9.78
N GLU A 53 17.62 13.36 11.08
CA GLU A 53 16.71 12.98 12.15
C GLU A 53 15.33 13.63 11.95
N ARG A 54 15.32 14.92 11.60
CA ARG A 54 14.07 15.64 11.35
C ARG A 54 13.37 15.19 10.08
N ARG A 55 14.10 14.77 9.05
CA ARG A 55 13.51 14.18 7.84
C ARG A 55 12.85 12.83 8.15
N LEU A 56 13.50 11.99 8.97
CA LEU A 56 12.93 10.73 9.43
C LEU A 56 11.65 10.95 10.25
N GLU A 57 11.65 11.93 11.15
CA GLU A 57 10.45 12.30 11.92
C GLU A 57 9.29 12.73 10.99
N LEU A 58 9.54 13.58 9.99
CA LEU A 58 8.52 13.98 9.02
C LEU A 58 7.99 12.78 8.21
N ASP A 59 8.86 11.82 7.89
CA ASP A 59 8.47 10.62 7.17
C ASP A 59 7.62 9.68 8.03
N GLU A 60 7.90 9.58 9.32
CA GLU A 60 7.11 8.82 10.30
C GLU A 60 5.74 9.46 10.56
N LEU A 61 5.69 10.80 10.66
CA LEU A 61 4.42 11.52 10.74
C LEU A 61 3.60 11.30 9.47
N ARG A 62 4.24 11.32 8.29
CA ARG A 62 3.61 11.05 7.01
C ARG A 62 3.11 9.60 6.93
N SER A 63 3.92 8.62 7.33
CA SER A 63 3.52 7.21 7.30
C SER A 63 2.31 6.95 8.20
N THR A 64 2.31 7.53 9.41
CA THR A 64 1.20 7.43 10.36
C THR A 64 -0.08 8.05 9.79
N ALA A 65 0.02 9.20 9.12
CA ALA A 65 -1.10 9.86 8.45
C ALA A 65 -1.66 9.05 7.26
N ILE A 66 -0.76 8.44 6.47
CA ILE A 66 -1.15 7.58 5.34
C ILE A 66 -1.83 6.30 5.85
N LEU A 67 -1.25 5.62 6.85
CA LEU A 67 -1.81 4.39 7.42
C LEU A 67 -3.24 4.58 7.95
N ARG A 68 -3.50 5.69 8.65
CA ARG A 68 -4.85 6.03 9.12
C ARG A 68 -5.88 6.16 7.99
N ARG A 69 -5.46 6.49 6.76
CA ARG A 69 -6.35 6.57 5.60
C ARG A 69 -6.43 5.25 4.85
N LEU A 70 -5.32 4.53 4.74
CA LEU A 70 -5.28 3.20 4.13
C LEU A 70 -6.13 2.20 4.91
N SER A 71 -6.20 2.30 6.23
CA SER A 71 -6.96 1.36 7.07
C SER A 71 -8.43 1.17 6.66
N ARG A 72 -9.06 2.19 6.05
CA ARG A 72 -10.45 2.14 5.54
C ARG A 72 -10.61 1.30 4.27
N PHE A 73 -9.49 1.01 3.61
CA PHE A 73 -9.37 0.27 2.35
C PHE A 73 -8.34 -0.86 2.49
N THR A 74 -8.12 -1.34 3.72
CA THR A 74 -7.26 -2.48 4.01
C THR A 74 -8.10 -3.63 4.57
N LEU A 75 -7.76 -4.87 4.20
CA LEU A 75 -8.26 -6.07 4.84
C LEU A 75 -7.12 -7.04 5.18
N VAL A 76 -7.33 -7.86 6.20
CA VAL A 76 -6.47 -9.02 6.50
C VAL A 76 -7.00 -10.21 5.72
N LEU A 77 -6.16 -10.81 4.88
CA LEU A 77 -6.55 -11.95 4.06
C LEU A 77 -6.85 -13.17 4.93
N LYS A 78 -8.00 -13.80 4.68
CA LYS A 78 -8.39 -15.10 5.25
C LYS A 78 -8.42 -16.14 4.14
N VAL A 79 -8.44 -17.43 4.52
CA VAL A 79 -8.54 -18.55 3.56
C VAL A 79 -9.74 -18.38 2.62
N GLY A 80 -10.88 -17.89 3.14
CA GLY A 80 -12.09 -17.62 2.33
C GLY A 80 -11.95 -16.49 1.31
N ASN A 81 -10.88 -15.68 1.38
CA ASN A 81 -10.59 -14.66 0.37
C ASN A 81 -9.77 -15.20 -0.80
N MET A 82 -9.23 -16.42 -0.73
CA MET A 82 -8.36 -16.97 -1.77
C MET A 82 -9.14 -17.91 -2.69
N LEU A 83 -9.10 -17.66 -4.00
CA LEU A 83 -9.75 -18.49 -5.02
C LEU A 83 -8.77 -19.53 -5.54
N LYS A 84 -9.08 -20.80 -5.30
CA LYS A 84 -8.40 -21.92 -5.95
C LYS A 84 -8.71 -21.88 -7.45
N LYS A 85 -7.73 -22.22 -8.29
CA LYS A 85 -8.03 -22.56 -9.69
C LYS A 85 -9.09 -23.66 -9.63
N LEU A 86 -10.28 -23.40 -10.18
CA LEU A 86 -11.20 -24.50 -10.46
C LEU A 86 -10.40 -25.39 -11.39
N GLY A 87 -9.97 -26.55 -10.88
CA GLY A 87 -9.36 -27.55 -11.74
C GLY A 87 -10.31 -27.69 -12.91
N ASP A 88 -9.77 -27.59 -14.12
CA ASP A 88 -10.47 -27.99 -15.32
C ASP A 88 -10.65 -29.51 -15.20
N THR A 89 -11.52 -29.95 -14.29
CA THR A 89 -12.23 -31.20 -14.41
C THR A 89 -13.21 -30.99 -15.56
N GLU A 90 -12.66 -30.73 -16.75
CA GLU A 90 -13.25 -31.18 -17.98
C GLU A 90 -13.68 -32.61 -17.66
N PRO A 91 -14.99 -32.93 -17.65
CA PRO A 91 -15.41 -34.31 -17.50
C PRO A 91 -14.68 -35.04 -18.61
N SER A 92 -13.67 -35.82 -18.24
CA SER A 92 -12.88 -36.61 -19.16
C SER A 92 -13.89 -37.28 -20.08
N PRO A 93 -13.94 -36.93 -21.39
CA PRO A 93 -14.86 -37.59 -22.29
C PRO A 93 -14.55 -39.06 -22.13
N SER A 94 -15.53 -39.85 -21.68
CA SER A 94 -15.40 -41.27 -21.50
C SER A 94 -14.88 -41.83 -22.82
N MET A 95 -13.58 -42.13 -22.86
CA MET A 95 -12.93 -42.84 -23.95
C MET A 95 -13.38 -44.29 -23.84
N ASP A 96 -14.61 -44.55 -24.27
CA ASP A 96 -14.93 -45.82 -24.86
C ASP A 96 -14.48 -45.73 -26.33
N ASP A 97 -13.59 -46.67 -26.69
CA ASP A 97 -13.25 -47.12 -28.05
C ASP A 97 -12.33 -46.22 -28.92
N ASP A 98 -11.02 -46.52 -28.92
CA ASP A 98 -10.40 -47.33 -29.98
C ASP A 98 -8.86 -47.35 -29.86
N ILE A 99 -8.34 -48.56 -29.60
CA ILE A 99 -6.92 -48.90 -29.55
C ILE A 99 -6.37 -48.86 -30.99
N ALA A 100 -5.67 -47.79 -31.35
CA ALA A 100 -4.75 -47.81 -32.48
C ALA A 100 -3.34 -48.09 -31.97
N VAL A 101 -2.85 -49.30 -32.26
CA VAL A 101 -1.46 -49.73 -32.14
C VAL A 101 -0.63 -48.89 -33.11
N TRP A 102 0.33 -48.13 -32.59
CA TRP A 102 1.38 -47.51 -33.39
C TRP A 102 2.70 -48.12 -32.98
N ASP A 103 3.31 -48.81 -33.95
CA ASP A 103 4.58 -49.49 -33.82
C ASP A 103 5.74 -48.51 -33.58
N GLU A 104 6.68 -48.98 -32.78
CA GLU A 104 7.95 -48.36 -32.45
C GLU A 104 8.85 -48.21 -33.68
N GLU A 105 9.54 -47.06 -33.80
CA GLU A 105 10.92 -47.06 -34.32
C GLU A 105 11.69 -45.77 -33.96
N GLY A 106 12.78 -45.95 -33.19
CA GLY A 106 14.06 -45.24 -33.30
C GLY A 106 14.13 -43.71 -33.13
N GLN A 107 14.94 -43.22 -32.18
CA GLN A 107 16.38 -43.00 -32.39
C GLN A 107 16.98 -42.14 -31.25
N SER A 108 18.08 -42.62 -30.70
CA SER A 108 18.90 -42.01 -29.66
C SER A 108 19.69 -40.79 -30.13
N LYS A 109 19.93 -39.81 -29.23
CA LYS A 109 21.13 -38.98 -29.26
C LYS A 109 21.45 -38.35 -27.90
N ALA A 110 22.70 -38.55 -27.48
CA ALA A 110 23.33 -38.07 -26.27
C ALA A 110 24.07 -36.74 -26.52
N SER A 111 24.20 -35.93 -25.47
CA SER A 111 25.28 -34.95 -25.24
C SER A 111 25.22 -34.49 -23.77
N ASP A 112 26.18 -34.90 -22.94
CA ASP A 112 27.35 -34.13 -22.45
C ASP A 112 26.96 -33.07 -21.40
N VAL A 113 27.01 -33.39 -20.10
CA VAL A 113 28.16 -33.30 -19.16
C VAL A 113 28.76 -31.90 -19.10
N GLU A 114 28.36 -31.14 -18.07
CA GLU A 114 29.16 -30.03 -17.56
C GLU A 114 29.29 -30.11 -16.03
N THR A 115 30.54 -30.09 -15.59
CA THR A 115 31.00 -30.37 -14.24
C THR A 115 31.09 -29.06 -13.47
N VAL A 116 30.21 -28.83 -12.49
CA VAL A 116 30.31 -27.66 -11.60
C VAL A 116 30.99 -28.05 -10.29
N VAL A 117 32.11 -27.37 -10.04
CA VAL A 117 33.00 -27.48 -8.88
C VAL A 117 32.27 -26.99 -7.63
N VAL A 118 32.09 -27.87 -6.64
CA VAL A 118 31.56 -27.56 -5.31
C VAL A 118 32.71 -27.14 -4.40
N THR A 119 32.63 -25.93 -3.84
CA THR A 119 33.48 -25.49 -2.73
C THR A 119 32.87 -25.94 -1.39
N PRO A 120 33.64 -26.55 -0.49
CA PRO A 120 33.19 -26.85 0.87
C PRO A 120 33.49 -25.65 1.75
N ASP A 121 32.46 -25.03 2.33
CA ASP A 121 32.48 -24.36 3.65
C ASP A 121 31.16 -23.60 3.86
N ASN A 122 30.19 -24.23 4.53
CA ASN A 122 29.47 -23.62 5.67
C ASN A 122 28.39 -24.54 6.24
N LEU A 123 28.89 -25.36 7.16
CA LEU A 123 28.33 -25.80 8.43
C LEU A 123 26.96 -25.22 8.87
N VAL A 124 25.98 -26.13 8.87
CA VAL A 124 24.97 -26.35 9.93
C VAL A 124 23.97 -25.23 10.20
N HIS A 125 22.74 -25.39 9.66
CA HIS A 125 21.53 -25.15 10.44
C HIS A 125 20.44 -26.19 10.15
N SER A 126 20.23 -27.02 11.17
CA SER A 126 19.04 -27.74 11.61
C SER A 126 17.90 -28.08 10.62
N LYS A 127 17.71 -29.39 10.50
CA LYS A 127 16.50 -30.08 10.01
C LYS A 127 15.21 -29.50 10.62
N SER A 128 14.33 -29.03 9.76
CA SER A 128 12.88 -29.08 9.97
C SER A 128 12.26 -29.61 8.68
N SER A 129 12.26 -30.94 8.53
CA SER A 129 11.57 -31.62 7.43
C SER A 129 10.14 -31.93 7.87
N TYR A 130 9.24 -30.96 7.72
CA TYR A 130 7.82 -31.24 7.63
C TYR A 130 7.53 -31.62 6.18
N PHE A 131 7.32 -32.92 5.93
CA PHE A 131 6.67 -33.38 4.72
C PHE A 131 5.21 -32.97 4.82
N ILE A 132 4.88 -31.88 4.16
CA ILE A 132 3.52 -31.51 3.89
C ILE A 132 3.27 -31.93 2.44
N ASP A 133 2.65 -33.10 2.25
CA ASP A 133 2.02 -33.45 0.97
C ASP A 133 0.68 -32.70 0.87
N GLU A 134 0.73 -31.35 0.97
CA GLU A 134 -0.42 -30.47 0.72
C GLU A 134 -0.38 -30.13 -0.76
N ASP A 135 -1.09 -30.95 -1.53
CA ASP A 135 -1.91 -30.55 -2.68
C ASP A 135 -1.74 -29.06 -3.04
N ASP A 136 -0.77 -28.78 -3.93
CA ASP A 136 -0.37 -27.49 -4.52
C ASP A 136 -1.56 -26.90 -5.32
N SER A 137 -2.67 -26.69 -4.63
CA SER A 137 -3.86 -26.06 -5.15
C SER A 137 -3.52 -24.57 -5.31
N GLU A 138 -2.87 -24.29 -6.44
CA GLU A 138 -2.32 -23.00 -6.78
C GLU A 138 -3.47 -21.99 -6.84
N TYR A 139 -3.58 -21.21 -5.76
CA TYR A 139 -4.48 -20.07 -5.73
C TYR A 139 -4.06 -19.10 -6.82
N THR A 140 -5.02 -18.67 -7.64
CA THR A 140 -4.73 -17.78 -8.78
C THR A 140 -5.16 -16.34 -8.51
N HIS A 141 -6.21 -16.18 -7.69
CA HIS A 141 -6.86 -14.89 -7.46
C HIS A 141 -7.26 -14.70 -6.00
N LEU A 142 -7.42 -13.45 -5.60
CA LEU A 142 -8.03 -13.03 -4.34
C LEU A 142 -9.40 -12.40 -4.57
N LEU A 143 -10.32 -12.56 -3.63
CA LEU A 143 -11.61 -11.86 -3.58
C LEU A 143 -11.51 -10.64 -2.67
N ILE A 144 -11.53 -9.45 -3.29
CA ILE A 144 -11.39 -8.15 -2.61
C ILE A 144 -12.62 -7.28 -2.89
N PRO A 145 -13.12 -6.47 -1.93
CA PRO A 145 -14.25 -5.55 -2.17
C PRO A 145 -13.96 -4.57 -3.30
N ARG A 146 -14.96 -4.27 -4.16
CA ARG A 146 -14.84 -3.27 -5.24
C ARG A 146 -14.21 -1.95 -4.77
N PRO A 147 -13.37 -1.32 -5.60
CA PRO A 147 -12.65 -0.12 -5.20
C PRO A 147 -13.62 1.06 -4.99
N GLY A 148 -13.21 2.02 -4.17
CA GLY A 148 -14.06 3.15 -3.77
C GLY A 148 -15.19 2.85 -2.79
N ARG A 149 -15.42 1.58 -2.44
CA ARG A 149 -16.23 1.24 -1.26
C ARG A 149 -15.31 1.16 -0.04
N THR A 150 -15.62 1.93 0.99
CA THR A 150 -15.05 1.71 2.33
C THR A 150 -15.60 0.40 2.87
N THR A 151 -14.78 -0.41 3.52
CA THR A 151 -15.33 -1.50 4.32
C THR A 151 -16.26 -0.86 5.36
N PRO A 152 -17.58 -1.15 5.35
CA PRO A 152 -18.43 -0.72 6.46
C PRO A 152 -17.78 -1.27 7.73
N ASP A 153 -17.58 -0.44 8.74
CA ASP A 153 -16.73 -0.71 9.90
C ASP A 153 -16.94 -2.12 10.49
N ILE A 154 -16.19 -3.11 9.97
CA ILE A 154 -16.00 -4.41 10.62
C ILE A 154 -15.13 -4.21 11.91
N ILE A 155 -14.70 -2.97 12.15
CA ILE A 155 -13.97 -2.46 13.33
C ILE A 155 -14.81 -2.57 14.64
N GLY A 156 -16.05 -3.06 14.58
CA GLY A 156 -16.84 -3.38 15.77
C GLY A 156 -16.43 -4.63 16.56
N GLN A 157 -15.45 -5.43 16.09
CA GLN A 157 -14.99 -6.63 16.81
C GLN A 157 -13.50 -6.56 17.17
N GLY A 158 -13.18 -5.99 18.35
CA GLY A 158 -12.03 -6.42 19.15
C GLY A 158 -10.67 -5.77 18.87
N LEU A 159 -10.59 -4.44 18.84
CA LEU A 159 -9.38 -3.73 19.28
C LEU A 159 -9.69 -2.97 20.57
N ASP A 160 -9.86 -3.72 21.65
CA ASP A 160 -9.73 -3.25 23.02
C ASP A 160 -8.26 -2.88 23.30
N ASP A 161 -7.83 -1.79 22.67
CA ASP A 161 -6.59 -1.08 23.01
C ASP A 161 -6.76 -0.43 24.39
N SER A 162 -6.47 -1.22 25.42
CA SER A 162 -6.20 -0.75 26.78
C SER A 162 -4.89 0.04 26.81
N CYS A 163 -4.86 1.22 26.21
CA CYS A 163 -3.84 2.23 26.50
C CYS A 163 -4.40 3.25 27.50
N ASN A 164 -4.06 3.00 28.75
CA ASN A 164 -4.37 3.76 29.95
C ASN A 164 -3.78 5.19 29.89
N ARG A 165 -4.44 6.12 29.17
CA ARG A 165 -4.17 7.56 29.34
C ARG A 165 -4.99 8.09 30.50
N LYS A 166 -4.30 8.29 31.64
CA LYS A 166 -4.78 9.06 32.80
C LYS A 166 -5.05 10.50 32.38
N THR A 167 -6.26 10.78 31.88
CA THR A 167 -6.74 12.14 31.65
C THR A 167 -7.03 12.78 33.00
N LYS A 168 -6.23 13.78 33.38
CA LYS A 168 -6.44 14.58 34.59
C LYS A 168 -7.79 15.30 34.47
N ARG A 169 -8.66 15.03 35.44
CA ARG A 169 -9.92 15.74 35.73
C ARG A 169 -9.65 17.25 35.80
N ILE A 170 -10.15 18.00 34.83
CA ILE A 170 -10.48 19.41 35.03
C ILE A 170 -11.97 19.44 35.38
N THR A 171 -12.24 19.57 36.68
CA THR A 171 -13.55 19.96 37.19
C THR A 171 -13.78 21.41 36.84
N LEU A 172 -14.92 21.73 36.21
CA LEU A 172 -15.81 22.87 36.52
C LEU A 172 -16.83 23.01 35.39
N PHE A 173 -18.08 22.65 35.65
CA PHE A 173 -19.24 23.55 35.66
C PHE A 173 -20.51 22.72 35.84
N SER A 174 -21.24 23.07 36.90
CA SER A 174 -22.51 22.49 37.32
C SER A 174 -23.61 22.88 36.33
N LEU A 175 -24.12 21.91 35.57
CA LEU A 175 -25.37 22.05 34.82
C LEU A 175 -26.45 21.18 35.47
N LYS A 176 -27.62 21.80 35.64
CA LYS A 176 -28.78 21.32 36.38
C LYS A 176 -29.39 20.04 35.76
N PRO A 177 -29.96 19.15 36.57
CA PRO A 177 -30.58 17.92 36.09
C PRO A 177 -31.91 18.22 35.38
N ILE A 178 -32.00 17.88 34.09
CA ILE A 178 -33.26 17.85 33.34
C ILE A 178 -34.02 16.58 33.73
N ARG A 179 -35.22 16.77 34.27
CA ARG A 179 -36.16 15.70 34.62
C ARG A 179 -36.70 15.04 33.34
N THR A 180 -36.33 13.79 33.11
CA THR A 180 -36.93 12.93 32.09
C THR A 180 -38.25 12.34 32.61
N THR A 181 -39.34 12.59 31.90
CA THR A 181 -40.64 11.96 32.10
C THR A 181 -40.61 10.51 31.62
N LYS A 182 -41.03 9.59 32.50
CA LYS A 182 -41.23 8.17 32.19
C LYS A 182 -42.47 8.03 31.29
N VAL A 183 -42.27 7.75 30.01
CA VAL A 183 -43.33 7.31 29.10
C VAL A 183 -43.09 5.83 28.83
N GLY A 184 -44.09 5.00 29.16
CA GLY A 184 -44.05 3.57 28.96
C GLY A 184 -44.07 3.21 27.48
N GLN A 185 -43.11 2.39 27.07
CA GLN A 185 -43.11 1.69 25.80
C GLN A 185 -42.86 0.22 26.10
N ASP A 186 -43.92 -0.55 26.01
CA ASP A 186 -43.87 -2.01 26.04
C ASP A 186 -44.60 -2.51 24.78
N VAL A 187 -44.10 -3.62 24.23
CA VAL A 187 -44.73 -4.45 23.18
C VAL A 187 -44.68 -3.95 21.71
N THR A 188 -43.51 -3.92 21.07
CA THR A 188 -43.38 -4.18 19.58
C THR A 188 -42.02 -4.77 19.13
N ASN A 189 -41.16 -5.27 20.03
CA ASN A 189 -39.74 -5.53 19.73
C ASN A 189 -39.37 -6.80 18.93
N ARG A 190 -40.31 -7.62 18.41
CA ARG A 190 -39.96 -8.93 17.81
C ARG A 190 -39.95 -9.00 16.27
N LYS A 191 -40.37 -7.96 15.55
CA LYS A 191 -40.50 -8.04 14.08
C LYS A 191 -39.42 -7.28 13.29
N MET A 192 -38.53 -6.53 13.93
CA MET A 192 -37.45 -5.79 13.25
C MET A 192 -36.14 -6.56 13.10
N GLU A 193 -35.82 -7.52 13.97
CA GLU A 193 -34.52 -8.23 13.93
C GLU A 193 -34.30 -9.09 12.65
N LYS A 194 -35.37 -9.50 11.96
CA LYS A 194 -35.25 -10.33 10.75
C LYS A 194 -34.99 -9.49 9.47
N ALA A 195 -35.45 -8.25 9.42
CA ALA A 195 -35.24 -7.38 8.26
C ALA A 195 -33.81 -6.82 8.19
N GLU A 196 -33.13 -6.71 9.33
CA GLU A 196 -31.77 -6.16 9.42
C GLU A 196 -30.72 -7.18 8.92
N ALA A 197 -30.95 -8.48 9.14
CA ALA A 197 -30.04 -9.54 8.70
C ALA A 197 -29.97 -9.69 7.16
N ASP A 198 -31.07 -9.49 6.45
CA ASP A 198 -31.10 -9.59 4.98
C ASP A 198 -30.47 -8.36 4.29
N ILE A 199 -30.56 -7.17 4.90
CA ILE A 199 -29.88 -5.95 4.40
C ILE A 199 -28.36 -6.06 4.58
N VAL A 200 -27.90 -6.62 5.70
CA VAL A 200 -26.46 -6.85 5.93
C VAL A 200 -25.91 -7.85 4.91
N LYS A 201 -26.70 -8.84 4.48
CA LYS A 201 -26.26 -9.88 3.54
C LYS A 201 -26.12 -9.39 2.09
N ASP A 202 -26.89 -8.38 1.69
CA ASP A 202 -26.77 -7.75 0.37
C ASP A 202 -25.65 -6.68 0.33
N LEU A 203 -25.32 -6.11 1.51
CA LEU A 203 -24.14 -5.26 1.72
C LEU A 203 -22.85 -6.06 1.96
N VAL A 204 -22.92 -7.39 2.06
CA VAL A 204 -21.77 -8.32 1.99
C VAL A 204 -21.25 -8.33 0.55
N THR A 205 -20.67 -7.18 0.22
CA THR A 205 -19.58 -6.91 -0.68
C THR A 205 -19.63 -7.67 -2.00
N GLU A 206 -20.05 -6.96 -3.06
CA GLU A 206 -19.56 -7.20 -4.41
C GLU A 206 -18.03 -7.29 -4.37
N THR A 207 -17.51 -8.50 -4.20
CA THR A 207 -16.09 -8.80 -4.28
C THR A 207 -15.73 -8.93 -5.75
N ARG A 208 -14.47 -8.65 -6.06
CA ARG A 208 -13.90 -8.87 -7.39
C ARG A 208 -12.70 -9.80 -7.28
N PRO A 209 -12.48 -10.68 -8.27
CA PRO A 209 -11.22 -11.39 -8.38
C PRO A 209 -10.11 -10.41 -8.74
N VAL A 210 -8.96 -10.51 -8.07
CA VAL A 210 -7.73 -9.80 -8.40
C VAL A 210 -6.55 -10.78 -8.45
N PRO A 211 -5.50 -10.49 -9.23
CA PRO A 211 -4.33 -11.36 -9.29
C PRO A 211 -3.70 -11.61 -7.90
N ILE A 212 -3.14 -12.79 -7.67
CA ILE A 212 -2.52 -13.19 -6.39
C ILE A 212 -1.15 -12.53 -6.12
N TYR A 213 -0.67 -11.62 -6.96
CA TYR A 213 0.64 -10.98 -6.79
C TYR A 213 0.50 -9.49 -6.48
N CYS A 214 1.34 -8.99 -5.58
CA CYS A 214 1.48 -7.55 -5.36
C CYS A 214 2.25 -6.91 -6.51
N ALA A 215 1.67 -5.90 -7.15
CA ALA A 215 2.31 -5.25 -8.31
C ALA A 215 3.54 -4.38 -7.96
N VAL A 216 3.85 -4.18 -6.67
CA VAL A 216 5.05 -3.46 -6.21
C VAL A 216 6.21 -4.41 -5.93
N CYS A 217 6.01 -5.44 -5.10
CA CYS A 217 7.07 -6.37 -4.71
C CYS A 217 7.10 -7.67 -5.55
N LEU A 218 6.08 -7.89 -6.38
CA LEU A 218 5.88 -9.10 -7.20
C LEU A 218 5.81 -10.41 -6.40
N THR A 219 5.63 -10.32 -5.08
CA THR A 219 5.43 -11.46 -4.18
C THR A 219 3.97 -11.89 -4.15
N ARG A 220 3.74 -13.20 -4.01
CA ARG A 220 2.40 -13.77 -3.79
C ARG A 220 1.81 -13.27 -2.47
N TYR A 221 0.49 -13.14 -2.43
CA TYR A 221 -0.23 -12.89 -1.20
C TYR A 221 -0.43 -14.17 -0.41
N GLU A 222 -0.27 -14.08 0.91
CA GLU A 222 -0.48 -15.18 1.84
C GLU A 222 -1.64 -14.88 2.79
N VAL A 223 -2.18 -15.93 3.41
CA VAL A 223 -3.17 -15.79 4.48
C VAL A 223 -2.55 -14.97 5.62
N SER A 224 -3.32 -14.07 6.21
CA SER A 224 -2.90 -13.11 7.23
C SER A 224 -2.16 -11.88 6.69
N ASN A 225 -1.81 -11.82 5.39
CA ASN A 225 -1.26 -10.58 4.83
C ASN A 225 -2.31 -9.47 4.84
N ARG A 226 -1.84 -8.25 5.10
CA ARG A 226 -2.67 -7.03 5.01
C ARG A 226 -2.56 -6.47 3.61
N VAL A 227 -3.69 -6.42 2.91
CA VAL A 227 -3.77 -5.92 1.54
C VAL A 227 -4.66 -4.69 1.48
N CYS A 228 -4.26 -3.71 0.68
CA CYS A 228 -4.99 -2.47 0.49
C CYS A 228 -5.39 -2.26 -0.97
N TRP A 229 -6.51 -1.58 -1.18
CA TRP A 229 -6.99 -1.14 -2.49
C TRP A 229 -7.28 0.36 -2.49
N SER A 230 -7.56 0.90 -3.67
CA SER A 230 -7.79 2.34 -3.83
C SER A 230 -9.18 2.78 -3.37
N SER A 231 -9.27 4.01 -2.85
CA SER A 231 -10.54 4.72 -2.65
C SER A 231 -11.17 5.22 -3.95
N ASN A 232 -10.46 5.15 -5.08
CA ASN A 232 -10.98 5.51 -6.39
C ASN A 232 -11.57 4.27 -7.06
N SER A 233 -12.85 4.33 -7.44
CA SER A 233 -13.58 3.24 -8.09
C SER A 233 -13.00 2.82 -9.45
N GLU A 234 -12.18 3.66 -10.08
CA GLU A 234 -11.53 3.34 -11.36
C GLU A 234 -10.22 2.54 -11.19
N CYS A 235 -9.61 2.56 -9.99
CA CYS A 235 -8.35 1.88 -9.75
C CYS A 235 -8.58 0.46 -9.21
N SER A 236 -8.38 -0.55 -10.07
CA SER A 236 -8.55 -1.96 -9.72
C SER A 236 -7.38 -2.59 -8.95
N HIS A 237 -6.22 -1.93 -8.92
CA HIS A 237 -4.97 -2.45 -8.35
C HIS A 237 -5.05 -2.71 -6.83
N VAL A 238 -4.36 -3.76 -6.39
CA VAL A 238 -4.25 -4.19 -5.00
C VAL A 238 -2.78 -4.38 -4.66
N PHE A 239 -2.41 -4.02 -3.44
CA PHE A 239 -1.03 -4.05 -2.94
C PHE A 239 -0.99 -4.59 -1.52
N HIS A 240 0.18 -5.07 -1.08
CA HIS A 240 0.46 -5.16 0.35
C HIS A 240 0.39 -3.76 0.97
N GLU A 241 -0.18 -3.65 2.17
CA GLU A 241 -0.28 -2.35 2.85
C GLU A 241 1.10 -1.69 3.01
N ASP A 242 2.11 -2.46 3.44
CA ASP A 242 3.47 -1.96 3.65
C ASP A 242 4.12 -1.48 2.35
N CYS A 243 3.88 -2.20 1.23
CA CYS A 243 4.39 -1.82 -0.08
C CYS A 243 3.80 -0.48 -0.53
N MET A 244 2.49 -0.30 -0.37
CA MET A 244 1.81 0.93 -0.76
C MET A 244 2.18 2.10 0.17
N LEU A 245 2.28 1.85 1.48
CA LEU A 245 2.74 2.83 2.46
C LEU A 245 4.14 3.34 2.11
N HIS A 246 5.09 2.42 1.89
CA HIS A 246 6.46 2.76 1.54
C HIS A 246 6.51 3.60 0.25
N TRP A 247 5.75 3.19 -0.78
CA TRP A 247 5.65 3.93 -2.03
C TRP A 247 5.17 5.38 -1.81
N LEU A 248 4.07 5.57 -1.06
CA LEU A 248 3.50 6.89 -0.81
C LEU A 248 4.42 7.78 0.05
N VAL A 249 5.15 7.20 1.01
CA VAL A 249 6.16 7.94 1.79
C VAL A 249 7.29 8.42 0.88
N VAL A 250 7.84 7.54 0.03
CA VAL A 250 8.91 7.89 -0.93
C VAL A 250 8.42 8.97 -1.92
N LEU A 251 7.18 8.85 -2.40
CA LEU A 251 6.56 9.87 -3.25
C LEU A 251 6.46 11.22 -2.51
N GLY A 252 6.01 11.20 -1.25
CA GLY A 252 5.96 12.37 -0.38
C GLY A 252 7.32 13.03 -0.21
N ARG A 253 8.39 12.27 0.05
CA ARG A 253 9.77 12.80 0.14
C ARG A 253 10.16 13.56 -1.13
N LYS A 254 9.94 12.95 -2.30
CA LYS A 254 10.26 13.55 -3.60
C LYS A 254 9.48 14.85 -3.84
N ARG A 255 8.21 14.90 -3.40
CA ARG A 255 7.33 16.08 -3.54
C ARG A 255 7.57 17.15 -2.47
N SER A 256 8.24 16.78 -1.37
CA SER A 256 8.66 17.69 -0.31
C SER A 256 9.96 18.46 -0.64
N VAL A 257 10.70 18.08 -1.67
CA VAL A 257 11.90 18.81 -2.13
C VAL A 257 11.54 20.27 -2.43
N GLY A 258 12.26 21.21 -1.83
CA GLY A 258 11.97 22.64 -1.92
C GLY A 258 10.78 23.14 -1.09
N LYS A 259 9.97 22.26 -0.48
CA LYS A 259 8.89 22.66 0.43
C LYS A 259 9.44 23.01 1.79
N ARG A 260 8.79 23.96 2.46
CA ARG A 260 9.12 24.35 3.84
C ARG A 260 8.13 23.75 4.83
N PHE A 261 8.63 23.32 5.97
CA PHE A 261 7.84 22.75 7.05
C PHE A 261 8.09 23.53 8.34
N SER A 262 7.00 23.76 9.09
CA SER A 262 7.09 24.26 10.46
C SER A 262 7.61 23.16 11.39
N LYS A 263 7.90 23.52 12.64
CA LYS A 263 8.30 22.56 13.68
C LYS A 263 7.21 21.52 13.98
N ASN A 264 5.94 21.87 13.78
CA ASN A 264 4.81 20.94 13.95
C ASN A 264 3.89 21.07 12.73
N PRO A 265 4.23 20.43 11.59
CA PRO A 265 3.42 20.56 10.39
C PRO A 265 2.09 19.86 10.59
N SER A 266 1.01 20.49 10.13
CA SER A 266 -0.29 19.85 10.10
C SER A 266 -0.27 18.64 9.15
N GLU A 267 -1.13 17.68 9.43
CA GLU A 267 -1.28 16.48 8.61
C GLU A 267 -1.64 16.80 7.15
N ARG A 268 -2.49 17.83 6.95
CA ARG A 268 -2.80 18.36 5.61
C ARG A 268 -1.54 18.83 4.88
N LYS A 269 -0.62 19.52 5.55
CA LYS A 269 0.65 19.99 4.97
C LYS A 269 1.59 18.83 4.67
N LEU A 270 1.61 17.80 5.51
CA LEU A 270 2.40 16.58 5.30
C LEU A 270 1.94 15.77 4.09
N LEU A 271 0.62 15.77 3.82
CA LEU A 271 -0.03 15.05 2.72
C LEU A 271 -0.39 15.94 1.52
N GLU A 272 0.20 17.14 1.44
CA GLU A 272 -0.03 18.06 0.32
C GLU A 272 0.76 17.60 -0.93
N PHE A 273 0.42 16.41 -1.44
CA PHE A 273 0.93 15.86 -2.69
C PHE A 273 -0.04 14.78 -3.19
N ASP A 274 0.11 14.38 -4.45
CA ASP A 274 -0.79 13.41 -5.06
C ASP A 274 -0.49 12.01 -4.53
N LEU A 275 -1.48 11.40 -3.86
CA LEU A 275 -1.39 10.03 -3.34
C LEU A 275 -1.77 9.04 -4.45
N THR A 276 -0.97 8.98 -5.52
CA THR A 276 -1.30 8.23 -6.75
C THR A 276 -0.86 6.77 -6.71
N CYS A 277 -1.62 5.92 -7.39
CA CYS A 277 -1.33 4.51 -7.62
C CYS A 277 -0.03 4.33 -8.45
N PRO A 278 0.89 3.42 -8.07
CA PRO A 278 2.11 3.16 -8.84
C PRO A 278 1.85 2.63 -10.26
N CYS A 279 0.71 1.96 -10.48
CA CYS A 279 0.40 1.29 -11.74
C CYS A 279 -0.34 2.20 -12.73
N CYS A 280 -1.51 2.73 -12.35
CA CYS A 280 -2.34 3.55 -13.24
C CYS A 280 -2.18 5.07 -13.06
N ARG A 281 -1.42 5.53 -12.06
CA ARG A 281 -1.25 6.95 -11.70
C ARG A 281 -2.53 7.73 -11.36
N GLN A 282 -3.67 7.05 -11.28
CA GLN A 282 -4.89 7.61 -10.71
C GLN A 282 -4.70 7.83 -9.21
N ASP A 283 -5.54 8.69 -8.61
CA ASP A 283 -5.57 8.89 -7.16
C ASP A 283 -5.84 7.56 -6.46
N PHE A 284 -4.90 7.13 -5.61
CA PHE A 284 -5.07 5.93 -4.80
C PHE A 284 -5.89 6.23 -3.55
N ILE A 285 -5.62 7.38 -2.92
CA ILE A 285 -6.40 7.96 -1.83
C ILE A 285 -6.96 9.30 -2.33
N SER A 286 -8.28 9.42 -2.42
CA SER A 286 -8.97 10.60 -2.90
C SER A 286 -8.72 11.79 -1.98
N ARG A 287 -8.49 12.98 -2.55
CA ARG A 287 -8.20 14.21 -1.78
C ARG A 287 -9.31 14.56 -0.78
N ASP A 288 -10.55 14.25 -1.09
CA ASP A 288 -11.70 14.52 -0.20
C ASP A 288 -11.60 13.71 1.10
N VAL A 289 -11.14 12.45 0.99
CA VAL A 289 -10.85 11.59 2.16
C VAL A 289 -9.64 12.13 2.94
N VAL A 290 -8.70 12.81 2.25
CA VAL A 290 -7.53 13.39 2.91
C VAL A 290 -7.89 14.58 3.77
N LEU A 291 -8.71 15.48 3.22
CA LEU A 291 -8.99 16.76 3.84
C LEU A 291 -9.93 16.64 5.03
N GLY A 292 -10.78 15.61 5.08
CA GLY A 292 -11.80 15.48 6.12
C GLY A 292 -12.75 16.68 6.04
N THR A 293 -14.00 16.45 5.68
CA THR A 293 -15.01 17.49 5.83
C THR A 293 -15.29 17.69 7.33
N ASP A 294 -14.36 18.34 8.04
CA ASP A 294 -14.56 18.86 9.40
C ASP A 294 -15.51 20.08 9.39
N GLU A 295 -16.21 20.35 8.29
CA GLU A 295 -17.17 21.47 8.15
C GLU A 295 -18.47 21.30 8.97
N ASN A 296 -18.53 20.38 9.92
CA ASN A 296 -19.69 20.18 10.81
C ASN A 296 -19.32 20.11 12.31
N VAL A 297 -18.42 21.00 12.78
CA VAL A 297 -18.24 21.28 14.21
C VAL A 297 -18.36 22.77 14.48
#